data_AF-A0A9Q5X6C9-F1
#
_entry.id   AF-A0A9Q5X6C9-F1
#
_cell.length_a   1.000
_cell.length_b   1.000
_cell.length_c   1.000
_cell.angle_alpha   90.00
_cell.angle_beta   90.00
_cell.angle_gamma   90.00
#
_symmetry.space_group_name_H-M   'P 1'
#
loop_
_entity.id
_entity.type
_entity.pdbx_description
1 polymer ?
#
loop_
_entity_poly.entity_id
_entity_poly.type
_entity_poly.pdbx_seq_one_letter_code
_entity_poly.pdbx_strand_id
1 'polypeptide(L)' 'MKTTKVEIDVTDNKIYVVKNGEVTPLNPPVTGFGEQIITWQGGKVDRVSTTITEKIK' A
#
# COMPACT_ATOMS: atom_id res chain seq x y z
N MET A 1 3.40 13.76 23.04
CA MET A 1 3.52 12.47 22.30
C MET A 1 4.80 12.53 21.48
N LYS A 2 5.60 11.45 21.45
CA LYS A 2 6.83 11.39 20.65
C LYS A 2 6.43 11.30 19.17
N THR A 3 6.87 12.24 18.35
CA THR A 3 6.68 12.18 16.90
C THR A 3 7.59 11.11 16.33
N THR A 4 7.02 10.10 15.67
CA THR A 4 7.78 9.14 14.88
C THR A 4 7.89 9.67 13.45
N LYS A 5 9.10 9.77 12.93
CA LYS A 5 9.40 10.08 11.54
C LYS A 5 10.16 8.91 10.94
N VAL A 6 9.89 8.62 9.68
CA VAL A 6 10.56 7.58 8.89
C VAL A 6 10.92 8.16 7.54
N GLU A 7 12.09 7.78 7.05
CA GLU A 7 12.54 8.07 5.69
C GLU A 7 11.98 6.99 4.76
N ILE A 8 11.55 7.38 3.56
CA ILE A 8 11.04 6.47 2.54
C ILE A 8 11.84 6.61 1.27
N ASP A 9 12.09 5.49 0.61
CA ASP A 9 12.67 5.46 -0.72
C ASP A 9 11.59 5.78 -1.77
N VAL A 10 11.92 6.70 -2.68
CA VAL A 10 11.01 7.20 -3.73
C VAL A 10 11.46 6.80 -5.15
N THR A 11 12.46 5.92 -5.29
CA THR A 11 12.87 5.40 -6.60
C THR A 11 11.93 4.34 -7.17
N ASP A 12 11.09 3.74 -6.32
CA ASP A 12 10.15 2.67 -6.68
C ASP A 12 8.69 3.11 -6.54
N ASN A 13 7.86 2.72 -7.51
CA ASN A 13 6.41 2.92 -7.43
C ASN A 13 5.78 1.92 -6.46
N LYS A 14 5.26 2.40 -5.32
CA LYS A 14 4.51 1.60 -4.35
C LYS A 14 3.54 2.47 -3.53
N ILE A 15 2.58 1.83 -2.87
CA ILE A 15 1.69 2.50 -1.91
C ILE A 15 2.28 2.34 -0.52
N TYR A 16 2.16 3.36 0.34
CA TYR A 16 2.58 3.30 1.74
C TYR A 16 1.37 3.42 2.67
N VAL A 17 1.22 2.47 3.59
CA VAL A 17 0.19 2.49 4.63
C VAL A 17 0.80 2.93 5.96
N VAL A 18 0.21 3.96 6.57
CA VAL A 18 0.56 4.38 7.93
C VAL A 18 -0.48 3.85 8.91
N LYS A 19 -0.07 3.00 9.85
CA LYS A 19 -0.97 2.43 10.87
C LYS A 19 -0.22 2.26 12.18
N ASN A 20 -0.79 2.79 13.28
CA ASN A 20 -0.23 2.70 14.63
C ASN A 20 1.24 3.17 14.76
N GLY A 21 1.67 4.13 13.95
CA GLY A 21 3.03 4.68 13.98
C GLY A 21 4.05 3.93 13.14
N GLU A 22 3.63 2.89 12.41
CA GLU A 22 4.45 2.14 11.47
C GLU A 22 4.07 2.46 10.02
N VAL A 23 5.05 2.37 9.12
CA VAL A 23 4.85 2.50 7.68
C VAL A 23 5.08 1.14 7.04
N THR A 24 4.08 0.64 6.30
CA THR A 24 4.16 -0.62 5.56
C THR A 24 4.07 -0.34 4.07
N PRO A 25 5.08 -0.71 3.26
CA PRO A 25 5.00 -0.62 1.82
C PRO A 25 4.10 -1.73 1.25
N LEU A 26 3.30 -1.37 0.25
CA LEU A 26 2.48 -2.29 -0.52
C LEU A 26 2.95 -2.25 -1.97
N ASN A 27 3.48 -3.38 -2.43
CA ASN A 27 3.94 -3.52 -3.80
C ASN A 27 2.76 -3.45 -4.78
N PRO A 28 2.99 -2.95 -6.01
CA PRO A 28 1.99 -3.04 -7.07
C PRO A 28 1.68 -4.51 -7.41
N PRO A 29 0.56 -4.78 -8.12
CA PRO A 29 0.27 -6.11 -8.65
C PRO A 29 1.47 -6.70 -9.41
N VAL A 30 1.79 -7.97 -9.17
CA VAL A 30 3.04 -8.60 -9.67
C VAL A 30 3.17 -8.64 -11.20
N THR A 31 2.06 -8.56 -11.93
CA THR A 31 2.05 -8.49 -13.41
C THR A 31 2.28 -7.08 -13.94
N GLY A 32 2.29 -6.07 -13.06
CA GLY A 32 2.25 -4.65 -13.42
C GLY A 32 0.85 -4.14 -13.77
N PHE A 33 -0.17 -5.00 -13.78
CA PHE A 33 -1.56 -4.65 -14.10
C PHE A 33 -2.50 -5.18 -13.02
N GLY A 34 -3.45 -4.35 -12.61
CA GLY A 34 -4.42 -4.74 -11.60
C GLY A 34 -4.97 -3.57 -10.81
N GLU A 35 -5.75 -3.89 -9.79
CA GLU A 35 -6.39 -2.94 -8.88
C GLU A 35 -6.03 -3.29 -7.44
N GLN A 36 -5.87 -2.26 -6.60
CA GLN A 36 -5.70 -2.42 -5.16
C GLN A 36 -6.77 -1.60 -4.44
N ILE A 37 -7.61 -2.27 -3.65
CA ILE A 37 -8.70 -1.65 -2.91
C ILE A 37 -8.33 -1.60 -1.43
N ILE A 38 -8.19 -0.39 -0.89
CA ILE A 38 -7.93 -0.15 0.54
C ILE A 38 -9.25 -0.08 1.30
N THR A 39 -9.42 -0.93 2.31
CA THR A 39 -10.57 -0.84 3.23
C THR A 39 -10.16 -0.17 4.53
N TRP A 40 -10.94 0.81 4.96
CA TRP A 40 -10.78 1.51 6.24
C TRP A 40 -11.86 1.05 7.21
N GLN A 41 -11.47 0.76 8.45
CA GLN A 41 -12.39 0.41 9.53
C GLN A 41 -11.94 1.06 10.82
N GLY A 42 -12.86 1.76 11.51
CA GLY A 42 -12.54 2.46 12.77
C GLY A 42 -11.43 3.50 12.63
N GLY A 43 -11.35 4.20 11.49
CA GLY A 43 -10.34 5.23 11.22
C GLY A 43 -8.93 4.70 10.94
N LYS A 44 -8.76 3.39 10.77
CA LYS A 44 -7.48 2.76 10.44
C LYS A 44 -7.60 1.97 9.15
N VAL A 45 -6.50 1.84 8.42
CA VAL A 45 -6.40 0.89 7.30
C VAL A 45 -6.56 -0.52 7.88
N ASP A 46 -7.52 -1.27 7.38
CA ASP A 46 -7.82 -2.62 7.86
C ASP A 46 -7.14 -3.66 6.97
N ARG A 47 -7.41 -3.63 5.67
CA ARG A 47 -6.91 -4.59 4.69
C ARG A 47 -6.76 -3.98 3.31
N VAL A 48 -6.01 -4.68 2.45
CA VAL A 48 -5.87 -4.37 1.02
C VAL A 48 -6.21 -5.60 0.20
N SER A 49 -7.20 -5.47 -0.66
CA SER A 49 -7.53 -6.50 -1.65
C SER A 49 -6.83 -6.15 -2.96
N THR A 50 -6.03 -7.07 -3.48
CA THR A 50 -5.33 -6.89 -4.76
C THR A 50 -5.93 -7.82 -5.80
N THR A 51 -6.38 -7.26 -6.91
CA THR A 51 -6.78 -8.00 -8.11
C THR A 51 -5.66 -7.88 -9.13
N ILE A 52 -5.16 -9.02 -9.62
CA ILE A 52 -4.17 -9.07 -10.68
C ILE A 52 -4.90 -9.22 -12.01
N THR A 53 -4.54 -8.41 -12.99
CA THR A 53 -5.05 -8.57 -14.36
C THR A 53 -3.91 -8.90 -15.31
N GLU A 54 -4.23 -9.65 -16.36
CA GLU A 54 -3.31 -9.95 -17.44
C GLU A 54 -3.83 -9.30 -18.72
N LYS A 55 -2.97 -8.51 -19.36
CA LYS A 55 -3.32 -7.90 -20.64
C LYS A 55 -3.06 -8.92 -21.75
N ILE A 56 -4.13 -9.37 -22.39
CA ILE A 56 -4.02 -10.19 -23.61
C ILE A 56 -3.53 -9.27 -24.74
N LYS A 57 -2.50 -9.73 -25.47
CA LYS A 57 -2.00 -9.06 -26.68
C LYS A 57 -2.74 -9.55 -27.92
#